data_AF-A0AB74QHX1-F1
#
_entry.id   AF-A0AB74QHX1-F1
#
_cell.length_a   1.000
_cell.length_b   1.000
_cell.length_c   1.000
_cell.angle_alpha   90.00
_cell.angle_beta   90.00
_cell.angle_gamma   90.00
#
_symmetry.space_group_name_H-M   'P 1'
#
loop_
_entity.id
_entity.type
_entity.pdbx_description
1 polymer ?
#
loop_
_entity_poly.entity_id
_entity_poly.type
_entity_poly.pdbx_seq_one_letter_code
_entity_poly.pdbx_strand_id
1 'polypeptide(L)'
;MADPINEFIGIMRQEGKFHNEPSFFIGKIKSKLPDLKIEINNIILEKEDILVDSWMLDRQIELFDTETSQEHKHEIKNPFIDTFESGNTVIMFKIGEKFAVVSKLVSLDE
;
A
#
# COMPACT_ATOMS: atom_id res chain seq x y z
N MET A 1 18.59 26.92 34.17
CA MET A 1 17.94 27.61 33.04
C MET A 1 17.87 26.61 31.91
N ALA A 2 16.69 26.34 31.37
CA ALA A 2 16.57 25.42 30.23
C ALA A 2 17.30 26.03 29.03
N ASP A 3 18.03 25.21 28.29
CA ASP A 3 18.73 25.64 27.08
C ASP A 3 17.69 26.15 26.05
N PRO A 4 17.80 27.39 25.56
CA PRO A 4 16.85 27.97 24.59
C PRO A 4 16.64 27.09 23.35
N ILE A 5 17.64 26.30 22.95
CA ILE A 5 17.54 25.35 21.83
C ILE A 5 16.59 24.21 22.17
N ASN A 6 16.65 23.67 23.39
CA ASN A 6 15.77 22.58 23.81
C ASN A 6 14.31 23.04 23.95
N GLU A 7 14.10 24.29 24.35
CA GLU A 7 12.78 24.91 24.39
C GLU A 7 12.21 25.09 22.98
N PHE A 8 13.01 25.60 22.04
CA PHE A 8 12.62 25.73 20.63
C PHE A 8 12.30 24.37 19.98
N ILE A 9 13.13 23.34 20.22
CA ILE A 9 12.85 21.96 19.76
C ILE A 9 11.55 21.42 20.39
N GLY A 10 11.29 21.76 21.66
CA GLY A 10 10.05 21.43 22.36
C GLY A 10 8.82 22.01 21.66
N ILE A 11 8.86 23.30 21.34
CA ILE A 11 7.80 24.02 20.63
C ILE A 11 7.58 23.40 19.25
N MET A 12 8.66 23.20 18.47
CA MET A 12 8.59 22.59 17.14
C MET A 12 7.97 21.18 17.17
N ARG A 13 8.31 20.37 18.18
CA ARG A 13 7.73 19.03 18.37
C ARG A 13 6.26 19.08 18.78
N GLN A 14 5.86 20.07 19.56
CA GLN A 14 4.49 20.25 20.00
C GLN A 14 3.61 20.68 18.82
N GLU A 15 4.02 21.71 18.08
CA GLU A 15 3.35 22.17 16.86
C GLU A 15 3.26 21.05 15.80
N GLY A 16 4.37 20.34 15.60
CA GLY A 16 4.43 19.20 14.67
C GLY A 16 3.55 18.02 15.06
N LYS A 17 3.09 17.88 16.31
CA LYS A 17 2.14 16.82 16.68
C LYS A 17 0.70 17.14 16.30
N PHE A 18 0.32 18.41 16.29
CA PHE A 18 -1.06 18.83 16.00
C PHE A 18 -1.30 19.09 14.51
N HIS A 19 -0.25 19.42 13.75
CA HIS A 19 -0.33 19.76 12.33
C HIS A 19 0.24 18.70 11.38
N ASN A 20 0.65 17.53 11.89
CA ASN A 20 1.13 16.43 11.05
C ASN A 20 -0.04 15.49 10.72
N GLU A 21 -0.93 15.96 9.84
CA GLU A 21 -1.97 15.14 9.24
C GLU A 21 -1.33 13.87 8.63
N PRO A 22 -2.00 12.70 8.73
CA PRO A 22 -1.49 11.48 8.13
C PRO A 22 -1.21 11.72 6.64
N SER A 23 0.08 11.75 6.29
CA SER A 23 0.50 12.07 4.94
C SER A 23 0.16 10.90 4.02
N PHE A 24 -0.60 11.19 2.97
CA PHE A 24 -0.76 10.26 1.86
C PHE A 24 0.51 10.26 1.01
N PHE A 25 0.98 9.08 0.68
CA PHE A 25 2.10 8.83 -0.19
C PHE A 25 1.59 8.25 -1.50
N ILE A 26 2.23 8.64 -2.60
CA ILE A 26 1.99 8.07 -3.91
C ILE A 26 3.17 7.15 -4.21
N GLY A 27 2.88 5.87 -4.42
CA GLY A 27 3.88 4.85 -4.73
C GLY A 27 3.70 4.29 -6.13
N LYS A 28 4.79 3.86 -6.75
CA LYS A 28 4.79 3.15 -8.03
C LYS A 28 5.20 1.70 -7.84
N ILE A 29 4.37 0.77 -8.27
CA ILE A 29 4.66 -0.67 -8.20
C ILE A 29 5.82 -0.98 -9.14
N LYS A 30 6.88 -1.61 -8.63
CA LYS A 30 8.03 -2.08 -9.41
C LYS A 30 7.92 -3.56 -9.73
N SER A 31 7.52 -4.35 -8.74
CA SER A 31 7.37 -5.80 -8.84
C SER A 31 6.05 -6.22 -8.20
N LYS A 32 5.45 -7.28 -8.76
CA LYS A 32 4.17 -7.85 -8.32
C LYS A 32 4.36 -8.88 -7.20
N LEU A 33 3.26 -9.29 -6.59
CA LEU A 33 3.27 -10.42 -5.65
C LEU A 33 3.82 -11.69 -6.36
N PRO A 34 4.60 -12.53 -5.64
CA PRO A 34 4.82 -12.54 -4.19
C PRO A 34 5.93 -11.62 -3.68
N ASP A 35 6.73 -11.02 -4.58
CA ASP A 35 7.84 -10.11 -4.29
C ASP A 35 7.43 -8.66 -4.58
N LEU A 36 6.40 -8.19 -3.85
CA LEU A 36 5.83 -6.86 -4.05
C LEU A 36 6.84 -5.80 -3.64
N LYS A 37 7.19 -4.92 -4.59
CA LYS A 37 8.06 -3.77 -4.36
C LYS A 37 7.40 -2.49 -4.81
N ILE A 38 7.45 -1.46 -3.97
CA ILE A 38 6.84 -0.15 -4.27
C ILE A 38 7.90 0.94 -4.12
N GLU A 39 8.06 1.76 -5.15
CA GLU A 39 8.95 2.92 -5.14
C GLU A 39 8.18 4.17 -4.68
N ILE A 40 8.71 4.87 -3.67
CA ILE A 40 8.21 6.16 -3.18
C ILE A 40 9.39 7.10 -3.07
N ASN A 41 9.36 8.25 -3.74
CA ASN A 41 10.39 9.31 -3.62
C ASN A 41 11.84 8.75 -3.64
N ASN A 42 12.15 7.85 -4.60
CA ASN A 42 13.44 7.16 -4.77
C ASN A 42 13.81 6.13 -3.67
N ILE A 43 12.90 5.81 -2.74
CA ILE A 43 13.03 4.73 -1.77
C ILE A 43 12.26 3.52 -2.28
N ILE A 44 12.86 2.34 -2.22
CA ILE A 44 12.19 1.08 -2.55
C ILE A 44 11.72 0.45 -1.25
N LEU A 45 10.40 0.28 -1.13
CA LEU A 45 9.77 -0.49 -0.07
C LEU A 45 9.70 -1.95 -0.49
N GLU A 46 10.18 -2.81 0.39
CA GLU A 46 10.09 -4.25 0.25
C GLU A 46 8.78 -4.76 0.88
N LYS A 47 8.43 -6.02 0.60
CA LYS A 47 7.18 -6.64 1.07
C LYS A 47 6.99 -6.52 2.58
N GLU A 48 8.06 -6.58 3.36
CA GLU A 48 8.03 -6.55 4.82
C GLU A 48 7.52 -5.21 5.36
N ASP A 49 7.76 -4.14 4.61
CA ASP A 49 7.41 -2.76 4.94
C ASP A 49 6.01 -2.38 4.45
N ILE A 50 5.35 -3.25 3.67
CA ILE A 50 4.08 -2.97 3.02
C ILE A 50 2.95 -3.75 3.71
N LEU A 51 1.84 -3.05 3.95
CA LEU A 51 0.55 -3.65 4.28
C LEU A 51 -0.38 -3.43 3.08
N VAL A 52 -1.16 -4.43 2.72
CA VAL A 52 -2.16 -4.33 1.64
C VAL A 52 -3.52 -4.65 2.23
N ASP A 53 -4.53 -3.89 1.85
CA ASP A 53 -5.91 -4.18 2.22
C ASP A 53 -6.32 -5.62 1.83
N SER A 54 -7.12 -6.29 2.67
CA SER A 54 -7.44 -7.71 2.45
C SER A 54 -8.20 -7.93 1.14
N TRP A 55 -9.11 -7.01 0.78
CA TRP A 55 -9.86 -7.12 -0.47
C TRP A 55 -8.96 -6.91 -1.69
N MET A 56 -7.94 -6.05 -1.56
CA MET A 56 -6.94 -5.89 -2.61
C MET A 56 -6.10 -7.14 -2.76
N LEU A 57 -5.69 -7.78 -1.65
CA LEU A 57 -4.94 -9.03 -1.65
C LEU A 57 -5.74 -10.18 -2.27
N ASP A 58 -7.02 -10.32 -1.89
CA ASP A 58 -7.91 -11.35 -2.43
C ASP A 58 -8.08 -11.20 -3.94
N ARG A 59 -8.16 -9.95 -4.44
CA ARG A 59 -8.14 -9.69 -5.89
C ARG A 59 -6.82 -10.11 -6.52
N GLN A 60 -5.67 -9.99 -5.85
CA GLN A 60 -4.41 -10.46 -6.44
C GLN A 60 -4.32 -11.98 -6.60
N ILE A 61 -5.17 -12.74 -5.92
CA ILE A 61 -5.18 -14.20 -5.95
C ILE A 61 -6.27 -14.63 -6.96
N GLU A 62 -5.88 -14.97 -8.19
CA GLU A 62 -6.78 -15.30 -9.32
C GLU A 62 -7.75 -16.49 -9.09
N LEU A 63 -7.65 -17.20 -7.96
CA LEU A 63 -8.24 -18.52 -7.77
C LEU A 63 -9.30 -18.50 -6.67
N PHE A 64 -10.57 -18.47 -7.10
CA PHE A 64 -11.68 -18.91 -6.25
C PHE A 64 -11.88 -20.41 -6.48
N ASP A 65 -11.51 -21.25 -5.50
CA ASP A 65 -11.94 -22.65 -5.44
C ASP A 65 -13.42 -22.66 -5.04
N THR A 66 -14.34 -22.70 -5.99
CA THR A 66 -15.74 -23.06 -5.68
C THR A 66 -15.82 -24.57 -5.58
N GLU A 67 -15.83 -25.13 -4.37
CA GLU A 67 -16.11 -26.55 -4.16
C GLU A 67 -17.51 -26.89 -4.66
N THR A 68 -17.61 -27.47 -5.85
CA THR A 68 -18.83 -28.13 -6.33
C THR A 68 -18.51 -29.60 -6.57
N SER A 69 -18.60 -30.39 -5.50
CA SER A 69 -18.55 -31.86 -5.53
C SER A 69 -17.22 -32.49 -5.96
N GLN A 70 -16.90 -33.64 -5.36
CA GLN A 70 -15.60 -34.31 -5.35
C GLN A 70 -15.04 -34.77 -6.73
N GLU A 71 -15.69 -34.44 -7.85
CA GLU A 71 -15.30 -34.95 -9.19
C GLU A 71 -15.00 -33.86 -10.24
N HIS A 72 -15.36 -32.59 -10.02
CA HIS A 72 -15.10 -31.51 -11.00
C HIS A 72 -14.70 -30.20 -10.32
N LYS A 73 -13.39 -29.90 -10.30
CA LYS A 73 -12.90 -28.54 -9.97
C LYS A 73 -13.12 -27.62 -11.16
N HIS A 74 -13.88 -26.55 -10.97
CA HIS A 74 -13.96 -25.45 -11.93
C HIS A 74 -13.10 -24.29 -11.45
N GLU A 75 -12.04 -23.97 -12.20
CA GLU A 75 -11.28 -22.73 -12.00
C GLU A 75 -11.98 -21.61 -12.77
N ILE A 76 -12.74 -20.77 -12.06
CA ILE A 76 -13.33 -19.57 -12.65
C ILE A 76 -12.29 -18.46 -12.57
N LYS A 77 -11.55 -18.23 -13.66
CA LYS A 77 -10.72 -17.02 -13.79
C LYS A 77 -11.65 -15.81 -13.90
N ASN A 78 -11.62 -14.93 -12.91
CA ASN A 78 -12.44 -13.73 -12.91
C ASN A 78 -11.78 -12.66 -13.81
N PRO A 79 -12.37 -12.29 -14.96
CA PRO A 79 -11.74 -11.40 -15.94
C PRO A 79 -11.74 -9.92 -15.50
N PHE A 80 -12.36 -9.60 -14.36
CA PHE A 80 -12.50 -8.24 -13.83
C PHE A 80 -11.53 -7.93 -12.67
N ILE A 81 -10.50 -8.76 -12.50
CA ILE A 81 -9.48 -8.52 -11.48
C ILE A 81 -8.45 -7.52 -12.02
N ASP A 82 -8.45 -6.33 -11.45
CA ASP A 82 -7.40 -5.35 -11.67
C ASP A 82 -6.22 -5.64 -10.71
N THR A 83 -5.23 -6.39 -11.19
CA THR A 83 -4.03 -6.79 -10.44
C THR A 83 -3.01 -5.66 -10.30
N PHE A 84 -2.05 -5.85 -9.40
CA PHE A 84 -0.86 -5.03 -9.28
C PHE A 84 0.12 -5.39 -10.39
N GLU A 85 0.15 -4.54 -11.42
CA GLU A 85 1.12 -4.60 -12.48
C GLU A 85 2.25 -3.59 -12.25
N SER A 86 3.43 -3.93 -12.78
CA SER A 86 4.56 -3.01 -12.76
C SER A 86 4.20 -1.71 -13.46
N GLY A 87 4.50 -0.59 -12.83
CA GLY A 87 4.18 0.74 -13.31
C GLY A 87 2.85 1.30 -12.82
N ASN A 88 1.99 0.49 -12.20
CA ASN A 88 0.76 0.98 -11.56
C ASN A 88 1.08 1.92 -10.39
N THR A 89 0.18 2.88 -10.18
CA THR A 89 0.29 3.86 -9.10
C THR A 89 -0.66 3.49 -7.97
N VAL A 90 -0.22 3.64 -6.73
CA VAL A 90 -1.01 3.33 -5.54
C VAL A 90 -0.98 4.50 -4.55
N ILE A 91 -2.07 4.66 -3.81
CA ILE A 91 -2.15 5.55 -2.65
C ILE A 91 -1.83 4.74 -1.41
N MET A 92 -0.95 5.31 -0.59
CA MET A 92 -0.44 4.70 0.62
C MET A 92 -0.47 5.69 1.79
N PHE A 93 -0.47 5.20 3.01
CA PHE A 93 -0.16 6.00 4.18
C PHE A 93 0.70 5.23 5.16
N LYS A 94 1.50 5.97 5.94
CA LYS A 94 2.39 5.38 6.93
C LYS A 94 1.61 5.00 8.20
N ILE A 95 1.72 3.74 8.63
CA ILE A 95 1.21 3.23 9.91
C ILE A 95 2.39 2.65 10.70
N GLY A 96 2.80 3.35 11.76
CA GLY A 96 3.99 2.96 12.51
C GLY A 96 5.21 2.96 11.59
N GLU A 97 5.89 1.83 11.44
CA GLU A 97 7.05 1.66 10.55
C GLU A 97 6.69 1.12 9.15
N LYS A 98 5.42 0.83 8.89
CA LYS A 98 4.96 0.24 7.63
C LYS A 98 4.16 1.23 6.79
N PHE A 99 3.95 0.90 5.52
CA PHE A 99 3.08 1.64 4.62
C PHE A 99 1.89 0.78 4.20
N ALA A 100 0.69 1.27 4.46
CA ALA A 100 -0.55 0.62 4.04
C ALA A 100 -0.99 1.12 2.67
N VAL A 101 -1.07 0.22 1.71
CA VAL A 101 -1.69 0.42 0.40
C VAL A 101 -3.20 0.28 0.55
N VAL A 102 -3.93 1.34 0.22
CA VAL A 102 -5.40 1.38 0.34
C VAL A 102 -6.14 1.53 -0.96
N SER A 103 -5.46 1.98 -2.00
CA SER A 103 -6.09 2.10 -3.31
C SER A 103 -5.06 2.05 -4.42
N LYS A 104 -5.47 1.50 -5.56
CA LYS A 104 -4.76 1.60 -6.83
C LYS A 104 -5.39 2.72 -7.64
N LEU A 105 -4.56 3.60 -8.18
CA LEU A 105 -4.99 4.64 -9.11
C LEU A 105 -5.02 4.07 -10.52
N VAL A 106 -6.16 4.27 -11.19
CA VAL A 106 -6.38 3.92 -12.59
C VAL A 106 -6.61 5.21 -13.38
N SER A 107 -6.05 5.27 -14.59
CA SER A 107 -6.38 6.34 -15.53
C SER A 107 -7.79 6.09 -16.05
N LEU A 108 -8.59 7.14 -16.08
CA LEU A 108 -9.76 7.17 -16.95
C LEU A 108 -9.22 7.62 -18.30
N ASP A 109 -8.82 6.68 -19.16
CA ASP A 109 -8.56 7.03 -20.55
C ASP A 109 -9.92 7.44 -21.19
N GLU A 110 -9.91 8.45 -22.06
CA GLU A 110 -11.07 8.90 -22.87
C GLU A 110 -11.66 7.80 -23.75
#